data_AF-A0A5S9M9I2-F1
#
_entry.id   AF-A0A5S9M9I2-F1
#
_cell.length_a   1.000
_cell.length_b   1.000
_cell.length_c   1.000
_cell.angle_alpha   90.00
_cell.angle_beta   90.00
_cell.angle_gamma   90.00
#
_symmetry.space_group_name_H-M   'P 1'
#
loop_
_entity.id
_entity.type
_entity.pdbx_description
1 polymer ?
#
loop_
_entity_poly.entity_id
_entity_poly.type
_entity_poly.pdbx_seq_one_letter_code
_entity_poly.pdbx_strand_id
1 'polypeptide(L)'
;MEEKDQSPIQKMVFPIAGGIFKTKVLKTFGAGDSYASALIYALMNGLTIQEAMRFGSASASIVISKHSSSDAMPSVEEIKAFMATAEEFILNQP
;
A
#
# COMPACT_ATOMS: atom_id res chain seq x y z
N MET A 1 -17.05 -38.02 31.84
CA MET A 1 -16.28 -38.16 30.60
C MET A 1 -17.19 -37.70 29.48
N GLU A 2 -17.03 -36.47 29.03
CA GLU A 2 -17.28 -36.04 27.65
C GLU A 2 -16.63 -34.66 27.52
N GLU A 3 -15.42 -34.71 26.99
CA GLU A 3 -14.55 -33.57 26.70
C GLU A 3 -15.18 -32.81 25.54
N LYS A 4 -15.67 -31.59 25.79
CA LYS A 4 -16.21 -30.74 24.73
C LYS A 4 -15.04 -30.24 23.90
N ASP A 5 -14.94 -30.81 22.70
CA ASP A 5 -14.08 -30.41 21.58
C ASP A 5 -13.90 -28.89 21.51
N GLN A 6 -12.79 -28.42 22.08
CA GLN A 6 -12.24 -27.09 21.85
C GLN A 6 -11.14 -27.22 20.79
N SER A 7 -11.53 -27.51 19.56
CA SER A 7 -10.66 -27.22 18.44
C SER A 7 -10.59 -25.69 18.29
N PRO A 8 -9.41 -25.05 18.45
CA PRO A 8 -9.27 -23.65 18.16
C PRO A 8 -9.47 -23.51 16.65
N ILE A 9 -10.58 -22.87 16.24
CA ILE A 9 -10.70 -22.30 14.91
C ILE A 9 -9.53 -21.32 14.82
N GLN A 10 -8.42 -21.76 14.25
CA GLN A 10 -7.32 -20.88 13.87
C GLN A 10 -7.95 -19.85 12.95
N LYS A 11 -8.15 -18.63 13.46
CA LYS A 11 -8.59 -17.50 12.66
C LYS A 11 -7.58 -17.42 11.53
N MET A 12 -7.98 -17.84 10.34
CA MET A 12 -7.28 -17.65 9.08
C MET A 12 -7.34 -16.15 8.75
N VAL A 13 -6.72 -15.34 9.59
CA VAL A 13 -6.43 -13.94 9.33
C VAL A 13 -5.08 -14.00 8.64
N PHE A 14 -5.07 -13.94 7.31
CA PHE A 14 -3.86 -13.55 6.61
C PHE A 14 -3.65 -12.08 6.95
N PRO A 15 -2.64 -11.71 7.78
CA PRO A 15 -2.41 -10.30 8.08
C PRO A 15 -1.85 -9.66 6.81
N ILE A 16 -2.72 -9.21 5.92
CA ILE A 16 -2.33 -8.40 4.78
C ILE A 16 -1.94 -7.04 5.36
N ALA A 17 -0.65 -6.88 5.61
CA ALA A 17 -0.07 -5.65 6.11
C ALA A 17 0.25 -4.71 4.94
N GLY A 18 -0.51 -3.63 4.81
CA GLY A 18 -0.16 -2.53 3.93
C GLY A 18 0.95 -1.66 4.51
N GLY A 19 1.80 -1.10 3.64
CA GLY A 19 2.74 -0.04 4.02
C GLY A 19 2.10 1.34 3.87
N ILE A 20 2.40 2.27 4.77
CA ILE A 20 2.10 3.70 4.64
C ILE A 20 3.40 4.50 4.59
N PHE A 21 3.45 5.54 3.77
CA PHE A 21 4.64 6.36 3.61
C PHE A 21 4.40 7.76 4.15
N LYS A 22 5.26 8.20 5.06
CA LYS A 22 5.22 9.57 5.56
C LYS A 22 5.50 10.53 4.41
N THR A 23 4.63 11.52 4.24
CA THR A 23 4.75 12.49 3.17
C THR A 23 4.20 13.84 3.60
N LYS A 24 4.71 14.91 2.98
CA LYS A 24 4.17 16.25 3.17
C LYS A 24 2.96 16.43 2.26
N VAL A 25 1.78 16.53 2.85
CA VAL A 25 0.53 16.69 2.10
C VAL A 25 0.39 18.14 1.64
N LEU A 26 0.28 18.33 0.33
CA LEU A 26 -0.02 19.61 -0.33
C LEU A 26 -1.45 19.65 -0.87
N LYS A 27 -1.99 18.51 -1.29
CA LYS A 27 -3.38 18.33 -1.74
C LYS A 27 -3.85 16.90 -1.51
N THR A 28 -5.16 16.67 -1.53
CA THR A 28 -5.74 15.31 -1.32
C THR A 28 -6.36 14.70 -2.58
N PHE A 29 -6.65 15.50 -3.60
CA PHE A 29 -7.25 15.01 -4.85
C PHE A 29 -6.27 14.16 -5.67
N GLY A 30 -6.79 13.06 -6.24
CA GLY A 30 -6.05 12.10 -7.06
C GLY A 30 -5.34 10.99 -6.28
N ALA A 31 -5.34 11.04 -4.94
CA ALA A 31 -4.70 10.01 -4.11
C ALA A 31 -5.31 8.62 -4.34
N GLY A 32 -6.64 8.53 -4.42
CA GLY A 32 -7.37 7.28 -4.63
C GLY A 32 -7.11 6.66 -6.01
N ASP A 33 -7.19 7.47 -7.07
CA ASP A 33 -6.93 7.01 -8.44
C ASP A 33 -5.48 6.56 -8.62
N SER A 34 -4.53 7.29 -8.01
CA SER A 34 -3.10 6.93 -7.99
C SER A 34 -2.84 5.63 -7.25
N TYR A 35 -3.50 5.44 -6.10
CA TYR A 35 -3.42 4.21 -5.33
C TYR A 35 -3.97 3.03 -6.14
N ALA A 36 -5.18 3.17 -6.69
CA ALA A 36 -5.85 2.11 -7.42
C ALA A 36 -5.08 1.70 -8.68
N SER A 37 -4.61 2.68 -9.47
CA SER A 37 -3.81 2.41 -10.67
C SER A 37 -2.51 1.68 -10.37
N ALA A 38 -1.74 2.12 -9.37
CA ALA A 38 -0.51 1.47 -8.96
C ALA A 38 -0.73 0.07 -8.34
N LEU A 39 -1.82 -0.10 -7.58
CA LEU A 39 -2.23 -1.41 -7.06
C LEU A 39 -2.55 -2.38 -8.20
N ILE A 40 -3.40 -1.97 -9.14
CA ILE A 40 -3.79 -2.79 -10.30
C ILE A 40 -2.55 -3.13 -11.13
N TYR A 41 -1.69 -2.15 -11.40
CA TYR A 41 -0.42 -2.36 -12.10
C TYR A 41 0.42 -3.44 -11.42
N ALA A 42 0.63 -3.33 -10.11
CA ALA A 42 1.44 -4.29 -9.36
C ALA A 42 0.85 -5.71 -9.43
N LEU A 43 -0.47 -5.85 -9.23
CA LEU A 43 -1.16 -7.13 -9.35
C LEU A 43 -1.05 -7.74 -10.76
N MET A 44 -1.22 -6.92 -11.80
CA MET A 44 -1.06 -7.36 -13.19
C MET A 44 0.36 -7.81 -13.53
N ASN A 45 1.36 -7.33 -12.78
CA ASN A 45 2.76 -7.72 -12.91
C ASN A 45 3.16 -8.89 -11.99
N GLY A 46 2.18 -9.54 -11.34
CA GLY A 46 2.43 -10.72 -10.50
C GLY A 46 3.02 -10.43 -9.13
N LEU A 47 2.99 -9.17 -8.68
CA LEU A 47 3.38 -8.82 -7.32
C LEU A 47 2.34 -9.36 -6.33
N THR A 48 2.79 -9.64 -5.11
CA THR A 48 1.90 -10.03 -4.02
C THR A 48 0.94 -8.89 -3.66
N ILE A 49 -0.21 -9.20 -3.04
CA ILE A 49 -1.16 -8.18 -2.57
C ILE A 49 -0.46 -7.18 -1.65
N GLN A 50 0.44 -7.65 -0.77
CA GLN A 50 1.19 -6.78 0.13
C GLN A 50 2.09 -5.80 -0.61
N GLU A 51 2.88 -6.27 -1.58
CA GLU A 51 3.71 -5.40 -2.42
C GLU A 51 2.87 -4.44 -3.24
N ALA A 52 1.74 -4.90 -3.78
CA ALA A 52 0.82 -4.06 -4.52
C ALA A 52 0.22 -2.94 -3.65
N MET A 53 -0.15 -3.23 -2.40
CA MET A 53 -0.61 -2.21 -1.46
C MET A 53 0.47 -1.19 -1.13
N ARG A 54 1.73 -1.63 -0.95
CA ARG A 54 2.88 -0.72 -0.77
C ARG A 54 3.07 0.17 -2.00
N PHE A 55 2.95 -0.41 -3.20
CA PHE A 55 3.04 0.33 -4.47
C PHE A 55 1.94 1.39 -4.59
N GLY A 56 0.70 1.03 -4.26
CA GLY A 56 -0.43 1.94 -4.19
C GLY A 56 -0.19 3.08 -3.20
N SER A 57 0.23 2.77 -1.98
CA SER A 57 0.48 3.78 -0.93
C SER A 57 1.60 4.74 -1.32
N ALA A 58 2.70 4.24 -1.90
CA ALA A 58 3.78 5.08 -2.40
C ALA A 58 3.30 6.03 -3.50
N SER A 59 2.55 5.51 -4.47
CA SER A 59 1.94 6.27 -5.55
C SER A 59 1.06 7.41 -5.03
N ALA A 60 0.15 7.10 -4.09
CA ALA A 60 -0.70 8.09 -3.44
C ALA A 60 0.11 9.16 -2.69
N SER A 61 1.15 8.75 -1.95
CA SER A 61 2.02 9.66 -1.19
C SER A 61 2.79 10.64 -2.08
N ILE A 62 3.15 10.23 -3.31
CA ILE A 62 3.74 11.12 -4.31
C ILE A 62 2.69 12.11 -4.82
N VAL A 63 1.49 11.64 -5.17
CA VAL A 63 0.44 12.50 -5.74
C VAL A 63 -0.03 13.58 -4.78
N ILE A 64 -0.15 13.26 -3.50
CA ILE A 64 -0.57 14.24 -2.48
C ILE A 64 0.54 15.22 -2.10
N SER A 65 1.80 14.95 -2.46
CA SER A 65 2.95 15.83 -2.20
C SER A 65 3.37 16.70 -3.39
N LYS A 66 2.67 16.60 -4.54
CA LYS A 66 2.86 17.46 -5.72
C LYS A 66 1.79 18.57 -5.79
N HIS A 67 2.15 19.75 -6.32
CA HIS A 67 1.28 20.94 -6.37
C HIS A 67 0.16 20.86 -7.45
N SER A 68 0.36 20.12 -8.55
CA SER A 68 -0.61 20.03 -9.66
C SER A 68 -1.27 18.64 -9.73
N SER A 69 -2.56 18.59 -10.04
CA SER A 69 -3.39 17.37 -10.09
C SER A 69 -3.53 16.74 -11.48
N SER A 70 -3.24 17.46 -12.56
CA SER A 70 -3.57 17.00 -13.92
C SER A 70 -2.44 16.22 -14.63
N ASP A 71 -1.18 16.41 -14.22
CA ASP A 71 0.01 15.84 -14.88
C ASP A 71 0.88 14.94 -13.97
N ALA A 72 0.38 14.52 -12.82
CA ALA A 72 1.25 14.05 -11.72
C ALA A 72 1.11 12.58 -11.32
N MET A 73 0.58 11.71 -12.20
CA MET A 73 0.64 10.27 -11.92
C MET A 73 2.10 9.79 -11.98
N PRO A 74 2.61 9.16 -10.91
CA PRO A 74 4.01 8.80 -10.85
C PRO A 74 4.32 7.61 -11.76
N SER A 75 5.50 7.62 -12.37
CA SER A 75 6.03 6.46 -13.11
C SER A 75 6.40 5.32 -12.16
N VAL A 76 6.55 4.12 -12.70
CA VAL A 76 7.00 2.94 -11.95
C VAL A 76 8.37 3.19 -11.30
N GLU A 77 9.25 3.89 -12.00
CA GLU A 77 10.58 4.27 -11.53
C GLU A 77 10.49 5.29 -10.39
N GLU A 78 9.62 6.30 -10.51
CA GLU A 78 9.39 7.27 -9.43
C GLU A 78 8.84 6.58 -8.17
N ILE A 79 7.90 5.66 -8.32
CA ILE A 79 7.33 4.90 -7.19
C ILE A 79 8.44 4.09 -6.51
N LYS A 80 9.24 3.33 -7.27
CA LYS A 80 10.34 2.52 -6.72
C LYS A 80 11.41 3.39 -6.04
N ALA A 81 11.79 4.51 -6.65
CA ALA A 81 12.75 5.45 -6.08
C ALA A 81 12.24 6.07 -4.77
N PHE A 82 10.96 6.42 -4.72
CA PHE A 82 10.32 6.91 -3.50
C PHE A 82 10.31 5.83 -2.42
N MET A 83 9.88 4.61 -2.73
CA MET A 83 9.86 3.50 -1.76
C MET A 83 11.25 3.18 -1.18
N ALA A 84 12.32 3.37 -1.95
CA ALA A 84 13.68 3.11 -1.49
C ALA A 84 14.23 4.17 -0.51
N THR A 85 13.64 5.36 -0.48
CA THR A 85 14.16 6.53 0.28
C THR A 85 13.19 7.04 1.33
N ALA A 86 11.90 6.75 1.20
CA ALA A 86 10.85 7.26 2.07
C ALA A 86 10.77 6.49 3.40
N GLU A 87 10.34 7.20 4.44
CA GLU A 87 10.02 6.62 5.75
C GLU A 87 8.71 5.82 5.63
N GLU A 88 8.86 4.50 5.53
CA GLU A 88 7.75 3.54 5.43
C GLU A 88 7.40 2.96 6.81
N PHE A 89 6.11 2.95 7.13
CA PHE A 89 5.56 2.22 8.27
C PHE A 89 4.76 1.03 7.76
N ILE A 90 5.15 -0.16 8.15
CA ILE A 90 4.42 -1.40 7.84
C ILE A 90 3.52 -1.69 9.02
N LEU A 91 2.19 -1.72 8.79
CA LEU A 91 1.23 -2.07 9.82
C LEU A 91 1.46 -3.53 10.26
N ASN A 92 1.45 -3.81 11.56
CA ASN A 92 1.69 -5.14 12.14
C ASN A 92 3.12 -5.71 11.96
N GLN A 93 4.16 -4.89 12.14
CA GLN A 93 5.45 -5.44 12.56
C GLN A 93 5.41 -5.78 14.06
N PRO A 94 6.00 -6.90 14.49
CA PRO A 94 6.04 -7.30 15.91
C PRO A 94 6.76 -6.28 16.79
#